data_AF-A0A3L8GIZ8-F1
#
_entry.id   AF-A0A3L8GIZ8-F1
#
_cell.length_a   1.000
_cell.length_b   1.000
_cell.length_c   1.000
_cell.angle_alpha   90.00
_cell.angle_beta   90.00
_cell.angle_gamma   90.00
#
_symmetry.space_group_name_H-M   'P 1'
#
loop_
_entity.id
_entity.type
_entity.pdbx_description
1 polymer ?
#
loop_
_entity_poly.entity_id
_entity_poly.type
_entity_poly.pdbx_seq_one_letter_code
_entity_poly.pdbx_strand_id
1 'polypeptide(L)'
;MLKKKPPLMRALIVLLFSFSLFSIPLHLTNPKNYIKVFEHKQEQQRARFKRGEIVQVHSLKKRVSKYKNKAAIITNRIFKKNKQTFSYDLKIDDNVELTQVPESELQKAHLVKLKTSNSAAENNHILNESFKYATAHPNTVLALPEGEFTIGSPSPNKDYMLLPSNTSIVGHKTSLEIDDTAYWFGLATGPNPEDGVQNLTITGIDFVAKDLSKGSHFMIMADHGNNWHVFKNRFTMVHKKSSHIFDLGSVQNSIFEKNQFIGYAPELINISHLDFSKASHDFYSEAIQFDAAEKTGMWDAGLIKAIDPHYESNNSTRHLCQNIKVTNNAFLPYVDKHGIIKAYGASIGQHSSDARKIMITHNRFVSSLVSLFKSNNWLMSPIHFSPNSSISASHNFFSK
;
A
#
# COMPACT_ATOMS: atom_id res chain seq x y z
N MET A 1 48.34 16.66 41.19
CA MET A 1 49.00 17.80 41.88
C MET A 1 49.43 18.80 40.80
N LEU A 2 48.67 19.90 40.63
CA LEU A 2 49.03 21.28 41.03
C LEU A 2 50.19 21.83 40.16
N LYS A 3 50.13 22.94 39.44
CA LYS A 3 49.45 24.26 39.51
C LYS A 3 49.81 24.96 38.15
N LYS A 4 49.14 25.94 37.55
CA LYS A 4 48.43 27.15 37.98
C LYS A 4 47.77 27.80 36.73
N LYS A 5 46.57 28.38 36.91
CA LYS A 5 45.84 29.38 36.05
C LYS A 5 46.34 30.82 36.38
N PRO A 6 45.77 31.95 35.87
CA PRO A 6 45.13 32.41 34.60
C PRO A 6 45.74 33.81 34.16
N PRO A 7 45.10 34.86 33.53
CA PRO A 7 43.74 35.09 32.97
C PRO A 7 43.60 35.91 31.64
N LEU A 8 42.32 36.19 31.31
CA LEU A 8 41.64 36.90 30.19
C LEU A 8 42.07 38.35 29.85
N MET A 9 41.83 38.77 28.58
CA MET A 9 41.25 40.08 28.16
C MET A 9 40.90 40.03 26.63
N ARG A 10 39.64 40.08 26.19
CA ARG A 10 38.82 41.25 25.78
C ARG A 10 39.54 42.30 24.91
N ALA A 11 39.19 42.35 23.63
CA ALA A 11 39.49 43.47 22.73
C ALA A 11 38.21 44.31 22.52
N LEU A 12 38.28 45.59 22.92
CA LEU A 12 37.32 46.65 22.64
C LEU A 12 38.15 47.77 22.00
N ILE A 13 37.87 48.11 20.74
CA ILE A 13 38.47 49.26 20.06
C ILE A 13 37.38 50.31 19.89
N VAL A 14 37.55 51.41 20.62
CA VAL A 14 36.86 52.68 20.45
C VAL A 14 37.87 53.61 19.78
N LEU A 15 37.52 54.18 18.62
CA LEU A 15 38.26 55.30 18.05
C LEU A 15 37.34 56.53 18.02
N LEU A 16 37.67 57.49 18.87
CA LEU A 16 37.18 58.87 18.84
C LEU A 16 38.17 59.71 18.03
N PHE A 17 37.69 60.44 17.04
CA PHE A 17 38.39 61.62 16.53
C PHE A 17 37.41 62.78 16.41
N SER A 18 37.66 63.79 17.25
CA SER A 18 37.14 65.14 17.20
C SER A 18 38.05 66.00 16.32
N PHE A 19 37.50 66.73 15.35
CA PHE A 19 38.04 68.03 14.94
C PHE A 19 36.92 68.90 14.37
N SER A 20 36.97 70.15 14.79
CA SER A 20 35.98 71.22 14.62
C SER A 20 36.30 72.14 13.44
N LEU A 21 35.22 72.68 12.85
CA LEU A 21 35.09 73.99 12.21
C LEU A 21 35.85 74.28 10.91
N PHE A 22 35.11 74.24 9.79
CA PHE A 22 35.07 75.35 8.83
C PHE A 22 33.64 75.51 8.31
N SER A 23 33.05 76.67 8.58
CA SER A 23 31.72 77.07 8.10
C SER A 23 31.84 77.70 6.71
N ILE A 24 31.21 77.10 5.70
CA ILE A 24 30.81 77.77 4.46
C ILE A 24 29.36 77.34 4.18
N PRO A 25 28.42 78.28 3.97
CA PRO A 25 27.02 77.94 3.79
C PRO A 25 26.80 77.53 2.33
N LEU A 26 26.42 76.27 2.10
CA LEU A 26 25.80 75.87 0.83
C LEU A 26 24.35 75.46 1.07
N HIS A 27 23.47 76.14 0.35
CA HIS A 27 22.04 75.96 0.32
C HIS A 27 21.60 74.49 0.28
N LEU A 28 20.79 74.12 1.28
CA LEU A 28 19.88 72.99 1.22
C LEU A 28 18.87 73.19 0.08
N THR A 29 19.07 72.49 -1.03
CA THR A 29 17.99 72.14 -1.94
C THR A 29 18.00 70.63 -2.15
N ASN A 30 17.04 69.98 -1.46
CA ASN A 30 16.48 68.67 -1.77
C ASN A 30 17.33 67.41 -1.43
N PRO A 31 17.23 66.87 -0.19
CA PRO A 31 17.68 65.51 0.07
C PRO A 31 16.62 64.54 -0.47
N LYS A 32 16.75 64.15 -1.74
CA LYS A 32 16.29 62.82 -2.16
C LYS A 32 17.17 61.80 -1.45
N ASN A 33 16.78 61.54 -0.21
CA ASN A 33 17.35 60.52 0.64
C ASN A 33 17.38 59.19 -0.12
N TYR A 34 18.60 58.71 -0.31
CA TYR A 34 18.91 57.29 -0.41
C TYR A 34 18.42 56.59 0.87
N ILE A 35 17.13 56.29 0.93
CA ILE A 35 16.65 55.19 1.76
C ILE A 35 16.79 53.96 0.86
N LYS A 36 17.93 53.28 0.96
CA LYS A 36 17.95 51.84 0.69
C LYS A 36 16.97 51.25 1.68
N VAL A 37 15.73 51.04 1.23
CA VAL A 37 14.77 50.21 1.92
C VAL A 37 15.44 48.85 2.01
N PHE A 38 16.01 48.52 3.16
CA PHE A 38 16.16 47.13 3.54
C PHE A 38 14.74 46.61 3.69
N GLU A 39 14.15 46.20 2.56
CA GLU A 39 13.07 45.24 2.58
C GLU A 39 13.68 43.99 3.20
N HIS A 40 13.54 43.86 4.52
CA HIS A 40 13.39 42.56 5.11
C HIS A 40 12.22 41.92 4.37
N LYS A 41 12.53 41.17 3.31
CA LYS A 41 11.67 40.09 2.86
C LYS A 41 11.46 39.24 4.10
N GLN A 42 10.33 39.45 4.77
CA GLN A 42 9.76 38.42 5.62
C GLN A 42 9.70 37.20 4.71
N GLU A 43 10.59 36.24 4.95
CA GLU A 43 10.46 34.91 4.39
C GLU A 43 9.07 34.45 4.83
N GLN A 44 8.08 34.61 3.95
CA GLN A 44 6.75 34.10 4.17
C GLN A 44 6.94 32.61 4.41
N GLN A 45 6.76 32.19 5.67
CA GLN A 45 6.94 30.82 6.06
C GLN A 45 6.08 29.97 5.13
N ARG A 46 6.73 29.16 4.29
CA ARG A 46 6.04 28.35 3.30
C ARG A 46 5.55 27.09 4.00
N ALA A 47 4.28 26.78 3.80
CA ALA A 47 3.72 25.51 4.24
C ALA A 47 4.58 24.35 3.70
N ARG A 48 4.93 23.41 4.58
CA ARG A 48 5.74 22.25 4.19
C ARG A 48 4.97 21.28 3.31
N PHE A 49 3.64 21.26 3.44
CA PHE A 49 2.78 20.32 2.75
C PHE A 49 1.61 20.98 2.02
N LYS A 50 1.06 20.27 1.04
CA LYS A 50 -0.03 20.72 0.18
C LYS A 50 -1.28 19.86 0.36
N ARG A 51 -2.45 20.41 -0.02
CA ARG A 51 -3.69 19.63 -0.10
C ARG A 51 -3.52 18.49 -1.11
N GLY A 52 -4.01 17.31 -0.76
CA GLY A 52 -3.88 16.07 -1.54
C GLY A 52 -2.55 15.33 -1.32
N GLU A 53 -1.60 15.91 -0.60
CA GLU A 53 -0.31 15.25 -0.33
C GLU A 53 -0.48 14.13 0.71
N ILE A 54 0.16 12.98 0.44
CA ILE A 54 0.30 11.89 1.39
C ILE A 54 1.43 12.23 2.36
N VAL A 55 1.13 12.22 3.64
CA VAL A 55 2.06 12.47 4.74
C VAL A 55 2.03 11.30 5.73
N GLN A 56 3.05 11.22 6.58
CA GLN A 56 3.07 10.29 7.69
C GLN A 56 2.86 11.02 9.01
N VAL A 57 2.03 10.46 9.87
CA VAL A 57 1.82 10.97 11.23
C VAL A 57 3.01 10.57 12.09
N HIS A 58 3.76 11.55 12.61
CA HIS A 58 4.92 11.35 13.48
C HIS A 58 4.58 11.52 14.98
N SER A 59 3.33 11.90 15.28
CA SER A 59 2.92 12.60 16.50
C SER A 59 3.48 12.11 17.85
N LEU A 60 3.80 13.09 18.70
CA LEU A 60 4.21 12.93 20.11
C LEU A 60 3.07 13.19 21.11
N LYS A 61 1.88 13.61 20.65
CA LYS A 61 0.75 14.00 21.50
C LYS A 61 -0.31 12.92 21.61
N LYS A 62 -0.83 12.68 22.82
CA LYS A 62 -1.83 11.65 23.14
C LYS A 62 -3.04 11.60 22.19
N ARG A 63 -3.52 12.76 21.70
CA ARG A 63 -4.70 12.83 20.81
C ARG A 63 -4.46 12.15 19.46
N VAL A 64 -3.23 12.17 18.96
CA VAL A 64 -2.87 11.73 17.61
C VAL A 64 -1.87 10.57 17.62
N SER A 65 -1.30 10.23 18.78
CA SER A 65 -0.29 9.18 18.95
C SER A 65 -0.79 7.78 18.57
N LYS A 66 -2.10 7.51 18.66
CA LYS A 66 -2.69 6.24 18.18
C LYS A 66 -2.58 6.05 16.67
N TYR A 67 -2.30 7.12 15.93
CA TYR A 67 -2.10 7.10 14.48
C TYR A 67 -0.63 7.25 14.10
N LYS A 68 0.30 7.16 15.06
CA LYS A 68 1.73 7.23 14.79
C LYS A 68 2.10 6.21 13.70
N ASN A 69 2.90 6.66 12.74
CA ASN A 69 3.35 5.92 11.57
C ASN A 69 2.27 5.57 10.54
N LYS A 70 1.02 6.00 10.73
CA LYS A 70 -0.01 5.86 9.70
C LYS A 70 0.15 6.94 8.63
N ALA A 71 -0.17 6.56 7.40
CA ALA A 71 -0.35 7.48 6.30
C ALA A 71 -1.61 8.33 6.51
N ALA A 72 -1.58 9.56 6.01
CA ALA A 72 -2.73 10.44 5.97
C ALA A 72 -2.67 11.34 4.73
N ILE A 73 -3.84 11.71 4.21
CA ILE A 73 -3.97 12.68 3.11
C ILE A 73 -4.36 14.03 3.69
N ILE A 74 -3.67 15.10 3.30
CA ILE A 74 -4.04 16.45 3.70
C ILE A 74 -5.30 16.88 2.95
N THR A 75 -6.40 17.08 3.68
CA THR A 75 -7.67 17.55 3.11
C THR A 75 -7.78 19.06 3.10
N ASN A 76 -7.18 19.73 4.09
CA ASN A 76 -7.21 21.17 4.23
C ASN A 76 -5.93 21.72 4.90
N ARG A 77 -5.58 22.96 4.58
CA ARG A 77 -4.42 23.67 5.13
C ARG A 77 -4.88 24.96 5.82
N ILE A 78 -4.47 25.13 7.07
CA ILE A 78 -4.89 26.22 7.94
C ILE A 78 -3.64 26.99 8.38
N PHE A 79 -3.57 28.29 8.05
CA PHE A 79 -2.52 29.18 8.53
C PHE A 79 -2.96 29.92 9.79
N LYS A 80 -2.24 29.69 10.90
CA LYS A 80 -2.50 30.35 12.19
C LYS A 80 -1.68 31.63 12.28
N LYS A 81 -2.25 32.75 11.80
CA LYS A 81 -1.60 34.09 11.75
C LYS A 81 -0.88 34.45 13.05
N ASN A 82 -1.54 34.31 14.20
CA ASN A 82 -1.01 34.71 15.51
C ASN A 82 0.23 33.91 15.94
N LYS A 83 0.37 32.68 15.45
CA LYS A 83 1.50 31.79 15.78
C LYS A 83 2.49 31.66 14.65
N GLN A 84 2.21 32.27 13.48
CA GLN A 84 2.93 32.05 12.23
C GLN A 84 3.28 30.57 12.05
N THR A 85 2.26 29.71 12.05
CA THR A 85 2.42 28.26 11.89
C THR A 85 1.30 27.68 11.04
N PHE A 86 1.56 26.51 10.44
CA PHE A 86 0.56 25.74 9.71
C PHE A 86 -0.01 24.59 10.57
N SER A 87 -1.29 24.33 10.37
CA SER A 87 -1.95 23.10 10.78
C SER A 87 -2.77 22.55 9.63
N TYR A 88 -3.08 21.26 9.69
CA TYR A 88 -3.69 20.52 8.60
C TYR A 88 -4.90 19.73 9.10
N ASP A 89 -5.94 19.69 8.29
CA ASP A 89 -6.96 18.65 8.44
C ASP A 89 -6.51 17.45 7.60
N LEU A 90 -6.65 16.26 8.17
CA LEU A 90 -6.13 15.01 7.64
C LEU A 90 -7.24 13.98 7.52
N LYS A 91 -7.21 13.20 6.45
CA LYS A 91 -7.98 11.98 6.31
C LYS A 91 -7.04 10.78 6.43
N ILE A 92 -7.24 9.94 7.43
CA ILE A 92 -6.47 8.69 7.62
C ILE A 92 -7.18 7.53 6.94
N ASP A 93 -8.48 7.40 7.17
CA ASP A 93 -9.35 6.43 6.51
C ASP A 93 -10.75 7.06 6.27
N ASP A 94 -11.77 6.28 5.92
CA ASP A 94 -13.11 6.88 5.66
C ASP A 94 -13.81 7.42 6.90
N ASN A 95 -13.49 6.87 8.07
CA ASN A 95 -14.18 7.16 9.33
C ASN A 95 -13.31 8.01 10.26
N VAL A 96 -12.04 8.20 9.91
CA VAL A 96 -11.06 8.93 10.72
C VAL A 96 -10.58 10.17 9.97
N GLU A 97 -11.11 11.30 10.42
CA GLU A 97 -10.58 12.62 10.12
C GLU A 97 -9.96 13.24 11.37
N LEU A 98 -8.85 13.94 11.19
CA LEU A 98 -8.19 14.69 12.25
C LEU A 98 -8.14 16.16 11.85
N THR A 99 -8.64 17.03 12.73
CA THR A 99 -8.67 18.46 12.45
C THR A 99 -7.55 19.21 13.16
N GLN A 100 -7.04 20.24 12.49
CA GLN A 100 -6.02 21.16 12.99
C GLN A 100 -4.76 20.48 13.56
N VAL A 101 -4.28 19.41 12.92
CA VAL A 101 -3.03 18.74 13.30
C VAL A 101 -1.85 19.67 13.02
N PRO A 102 -1.02 20.01 14.03
CA PRO A 102 0.14 20.87 13.82
C PRO A 102 1.12 20.30 12.80
N GLU A 103 1.73 21.15 11.98
CA GLU A 103 2.74 20.73 11.00
C GLU A 103 3.86 19.88 11.62
N SER A 104 4.27 20.17 12.86
CA SER A 104 5.31 19.46 13.60
C SER A 104 4.98 18.01 13.96
N GLU A 105 3.70 17.62 13.92
CA GLU A 105 3.26 16.24 14.21
C GLU A 105 3.25 15.36 12.95
N LEU A 106 3.70 15.91 11.82
CA LEU A 106 3.73 15.26 10.51
C LEU A 106 5.17 15.13 10.02
N GLN A 107 5.40 14.17 9.15
CA GLN A 107 6.62 14.04 8.37
C GLN A 107 6.30 13.69 6.93
N LYS A 108 7.26 13.94 6.02
CA LYS A 108 7.10 13.53 4.62
C LYS A 108 7.07 12.01 4.53
N ALA A 109 6.15 11.48 3.74
CA ALA A 109 6.22 10.09 3.31
C ALA A 109 7.40 9.89 2.35
N HIS A 110 7.86 8.65 2.21
CA HIS A 110 8.84 8.29 1.19
C HIS A 110 8.12 8.23 -0.16
N LEU A 111 8.38 9.21 -1.02
CA LEU A 111 7.80 9.26 -2.36
C LEU A 111 8.49 8.26 -3.28
N VAL A 112 7.73 7.27 -3.75
CA VAL A 112 8.18 6.33 -4.78
C VAL A 112 8.24 7.08 -6.12
N LYS A 113 9.37 7.03 -6.81
CA LYS A 113 9.62 7.89 -7.97
C LYS A 113 9.18 7.28 -9.31
N LEU A 114 7.99 6.65 -9.35
CA LEU A 114 7.44 6.10 -10.59
C LEU A 114 7.21 7.21 -11.63
N LYS A 115 7.33 6.85 -12.90
CA LYS A 115 7.04 7.76 -14.01
C LYS A 115 6.20 7.06 -15.06
N THR A 116 5.24 7.78 -15.61
CA THR A 116 4.36 7.30 -16.68
C THR A 116 5.14 7.00 -17.97
N SER A 117 6.27 7.69 -18.18
CA SER A 117 7.14 7.51 -19.34
C SER A 117 8.12 6.33 -19.22
N ASN A 118 8.22 5.71 -18.04
CA ASN A 118 9.14 4.59 -17.82
C ASN A 118 8.56 3.31 -18.44
N SER A 119 9.45 2.43 -18.87
CA SER A 119 9.12 1.03 -19.13
C SER A 119 8.72 0.28 -17.86
N ALA A 120 8.09 -0.88 -18.02
CA ALA A 120 7.73 -1.77 -16.92
C ALA A 120 8.95 -2.14 -16.05
N ALA A 121 10.08 -2.49 -16.69
CA ALA A 121 11.31 -2.85 -15.99
C ALA A 121 11.90 -1.70 -15.14
N GLU A 122 11.86 -0.47 -15.64
CA GLU A 122 12.32 0.70 -14.90
C GLU A 122 11.44 0.99 -13.68
N ASN A 123 10.11 0.90 -13.83
CA ASN A 123 9.19 1.06 -12.70
C ASN A 123 9.28 -0.11 -11.71
N ASN A 124 9.48 -1.35 -12.17
CA ASN A 124 9.75 -2.51 -11.31
C ASN A 124 11.01 -2.28 -10.47
N HIS A 125 12.09 -1.79 -11.09
CA HIS A 125 13.32 -1.45 -10.39
C HIS A 125 13.09 -0.39 -9.31
N ILE A 126 12.34 0.68 -9.63
CA ILE A 126 12.02 1.75 -8.67
C ILE A 126 11.19 1.23 -7.49
N LEU A 127 10.19 0.38 -7.75
CA LEU A 127 9.39 -0.25 -6.70
C LEU A 127 10.24 -1.17 -5.82
N ASN A 128 11.07 -2.01 -6.43
CA ASN A 128 11.96 -2.92 -5.70
C ASN A 128 12.94 -2.17 -4.80
N GLU A 129 13.56 -1.10 -5.29
CA GLU A 129 14.44 -0.24 -4.47
C GLU A 129 13.67 0.45 -3.33
N SER A 130 12.42 0.84 -3.57
CA SER A 130 11.57 1.44 -2.53
C SER A 130 11.15 0.42 -1.47
N PHE A 131 10.90 -0.83 -1.85
CA PHE A 131 10.59 -1.91 -0.91
C PHE A 131 11.82 -2.27 -0.08
N LYS A 132 13.00 -2.38 -0.69
CA LYS A 132 14.28 -2.57 0.03
C LYS A 132 14.53 -1.42 1.02
N TYR A 133 14.28 -0.18 0.60
CA TYR A 133 14.39 0.98 1.48
C TYR A 133 13.46 0.83 2.70
N ALA A 134 12.20 0.45 2.50
CA ALA A 134 11.24 0.26 3.58
C ALA A 134 11.61 -0.91 4.51
N THR A 135 12.19 -2.00 3.98
CA THR A 135 12.76 -3.09 4.79
C THR A 135 13.88 -2.59 5.71
N ALA A 136 14.76 -1.72 5.21
CA ALA A 136 15.85 -1.13 6.00
C ALA A 136 15.38 -0.02 6.96
N HIS A 137 14.21 0.57 6.72
CA HIS A 137 13.65 1.67 7.51
C HIS A 137 12.21 1.37 7.94
N PRO A 138 12.01 0.51 8.96
CA PRO A 138 10.68 0.14 9.43
C PRO A 138 9.82 1.34 9.79
N ASN A 139 8.50 1.20 9.65
CA ASN A 139 7.50 2.25 9.78
C ASN A 139 7.52 3.28 8.64
N THR A 140 8.03 2.91 7.47
CA THR A 140 8.00 3.78 6.29
C THR A 140 6.60 3.79 5.66
N VAL A 141 6.13 4.98 5.30
CA VAL A 141 5.02 5.15 4.35
C VAL A 141 5.60 5.33 2.96
N LEU A 142 5.40 4.34 2.09
CA LEU A 142 5.69 4.41 0.66
C LEU A 142 4.49 5.05 -0.04
N ALA A 143 4.63 6.33 -0.39
CA ALA A 143 3.62 7.07 -1.14
C ALA A 143 3.86 6.87 -2.65
N LEU A 144 2.93 6.19 -3.31
CA LEU A 144 2.90 6.09 -4.76
C LEU A 144 2.34 7.40 -5.36
N PRO A 145 2.93 7.90 -6.46
CA PRO A 145 2.48 9.14 -7.09
C PRO A 145 1.10 8.97 -7.77
N GLU A 146 0.40 10.09 -7.99
CA GLU A 146 -0.79 10.14 -8.85
C GLU A 146 -0.39 9.87 -10.31
N GLY A 147 -1.14 9.04 -11.02
CA GLY A 147 -0.87 8.69 -12.42
C GLY A 147 -1.00 7.19 -12.70
N GLU A 148 -0.66 6.80 -13.93
CA GLU A 148 -0.72 5.45 -14.45
C GLU A 148 0.70 4.96 -14.75
N PHE A 149 1.12 3.85 -14.14
CA PHE A 149 2.50 3.37 -14.18
C PHE A 149 2.53 1.90 -14.59
N THR A 150 3.12 1.61 -15.75
CA THR A 150 3.27 0.21 -16.19
C THR A 150 4.31 -0.50 -15.33
N ILE A 151 3.98 -1.71 -14.87
CA ILE A 151 4.81 -2.64 -14.10
C ILE A 151 4.59 -4.07 -14.60
N GLY A 152 5.38 -5.04 -14.13
CA GLY A 152 5.26 -6.45 -14.53
C GLY A 152 6.36 -6.90 -15.49
N SER A 153 6.38 -8.21 -15.76
CA SER A 153 7.49 -8.88 -16.40
C SER A 153 7.05 -10.19 -17.08
N PRO A 154 7.62 -10.53 -18.25
CA PRO A 154 7.48 -11.86 -18.85
C PRO A 154 8.36 -12.92 -18.15
N SER A 155 9.16 -12.54 -17.16
CA SER A 155 10.00 -13.44 -16.37
C SER A 155 9.78 -13.20 -14.87
N PRO A 156 8.55 -13.38 -14.36
CA PRO A 156 8.16 -12.95 -13.02
C PRO A 156 8.87 -13.72 -11.91
N ASN A 157 9.41 -14.92 -12.20
CA ASN A 157 10.24 -15.70 -11.26
C ASN A 157 11.63 -15.10 -11.03
N LYS A 158 12.05 -14.10 -11.82
CA LYS A 158 13.32 -13.37 -11.67
C LYS A 158 13.11 -11.90 -11.34
N ASP A 159 11.99 -11.32 -11.77
CA ASP A 159 11.63 -9.92 -11.57
C ASP A 159 10.37 -9.82 -10.69
N TYR A 160 10.53 -10.23 -9.44
CA TYR A 160 9.53 -10.15 -8.39
C TYR A 160 9.92 -9.10 -7.34
N MET A 161 8.95 -8.73 -6.50
CA MET A 161 9.15 -7.79 -5.40
C MET A 161 9.01 -8.53 -4.07
N LEU A 162 9.85 -8.19 -3.09
CA LEU A 162 9.71 -8.70 -1.72
C LEU A 162 9.00 -7.66 -0.85
N LEU A 163 7.90 -8.07 -0.24
CA LEU A 163 7.08 -7.20 0.60
C LEU A 163 7.80 -6.84 1.90
N PRO A 164 7.86 -5.55 2.27
CA PRO A 164 8.48 -5.10 3.51
C PRO A 164 7.51 -5.17 4.71
N SER A 165 8.01 -5.61 5.86
CA SER A 165 7.31 -5.49 7.14
C SER A 165 7.22 -4.03 7.61
N ASN A 166 6.28 -3.74 8.51
CA ASN A 166 6.08 -2.44 9.16
C ASN A 166 5.97 -1.30 8.15
N THR A 167 5.21 -1.51 7.08
CA THR A 167 5.19 -0.59 5.94
C THR A 167 3.76 -0.32 5.50
N SER A 168 3.50 0.92 5.10
CA SER A 168 2.26 1.28 4.38
C SER A 168 2.60 1.63 2.94
N ILE A 169 2.00 0.90 1.99
CA ILE A 169 2.07 1.17 0.55
C ILE A 169 0.76 1.87 0.17
N VAL A 170 0.84 3.15 -0.19
CA VAL A 170 -0.32 4.02 -0.29
C VAL A 170 -0.35 4.72 -1.64
N GLY A 171 -1.41 4.48 -2.40
CA GLY A 171 -1.75 5.25 -3.59
C GLY A 171 -2.79 6.33 -3.32
N HIS A 172 -2.83 7.34 -4.19
CA HIS A 172 -3.91 8.30 -4.27
C HIS A 172 -4.13 8.67 -5.73
N LYS A 173 -5.19 8.10 -6.34
CA LYS A 173 -5.37 8.12 -7.80
C LYS A 173 -4.15 7.56 -8.53
N THR A 174 -3.64 6.46 -8.00
CA THR A 174 -2.50 5.72 -8.55
C THR A 174 -3.02 4.48 -9.23
N SER A 175 -2.66 4.28 -10.49
CA SER A 175 -2.87 3.00 -11.17
C SER A 175 -1.53 2.34 -11.50
N LEU A 176 -1.43 1.06 -11.18
CA LEU A 176 -0.34 0.19 -11.60
C LEU A 176 -0.87 -0.68 -12.74
N GLU A 177 -0.42 -0.39 -13.95
CA GLU A 177 -0.81 -1.12 -15.16
C GLU A 177 0.06 -2.37 -15.30
N ILE A 178 -0.53 -3.54 -15.16
CA ILE A 178 0.18 -4.83 -15.17
C ILE A 178 0.39 -5.28 -16.60
N ASP A 179 1.63 -5.23 -17.06
CA ASP A 179 2.09 -5.80 -18.32
C ASP A 179 2.60 -7.23 -18.07
N ASP A 180 1.93 -8.20 -18.69
CA ASP A 180 2.13 -9.62 -18.45
C ASP A 180 1.86 -10.03 -16.98
N THR A 181 2.91 -10.23 -16.18
CA THR A 181 2.82 -10.80 -14.84
C THR A 181 3.60 -10.00 -13.80
N ALA A 182 3.04 -9.78 -12.61
CA ALA A 182 3.72 -9.11 -11.50
C ALA A 182 3.50 -9.87 -10.18
N TYR A 183 4.60 -10.29 -9.55
CA TYR A 183 4.59 -11.04 -8.29
C TYR A 183 5.18 -10.25 -7.13
N TRP A 184 4.42 -10.17 -6.04
CA TRP A 184 4.82 -9.59 -4.77
C TRP A 184 4.83 -10.69 -3.71
N PHE A 185 6.01 -11.02 -3.20
CA PHE A 185 6.19 -12.12 -2.25
C PHE A 185 6.41 -11.63 -0.82
N GLY A 186 5.67 -12.19 0.13
CA GLY A 186 5.98 -12.14 1.55
C GLY A 186 6.67 -13.44 1.98
N LEU A 187 7.91 -13.35 2.44
CA LEU A 187 8.67 -14.53 2.87
C LEU A 187 8.55 -14.74 4.37
N ALA A 188 8.61 -16.00 4.79
CA ALA A 188 8.75 -16.36 6.19
C ALA A 188 10.14 -15.94 6.70
N THR A 189 10.19 -15.35 7.89
CA THR A 189 11.42 -14.96 8.58
C THR A 189 11.74 -15.85 9.77
N GLY A 190 10.90 -16.84 10.06
CA GLY A 190 11.03 -17.77 11.16
C GLY A 190 9.93 -18.84 11.16
N PRO A 191 9.95 -19.77 12.14
CA PRO A 191 9.09 -20.94 12.13
C PRO A 191 7.67 -20.72 12.67
N ASN A 192 7.38 -19.59 13.32
CA ASN A 192 6.02 -19.31 13.80
C ASN A 192 5.18 -18.69 12.68
N PRO A 193 3.85 -18.87 12.67
CA PRO A 193 3.00 -18.36 11.60
C PRO A 193 2.98 -16.81 11.53
N GLU A 194 3.29 -16.13 12.62
CA GLU A 194 3.48 -14.68 12.63
C GLU A 194 4.85 -14.23 12.13
N ASP A 195 5.83 -15.13 12.03
CA ASP A 195 7.20 -14.86 11.57
C ASP A 195 7.25 -14.80 10.03
N GLY A 196 6.54 -13.83 9.46
CA GLY A 196 6.61 -13.46 8.05
C GLY A 196 6.51 -11.96 7.89
N VAL A 197 5.86 -11.48 6.83
CA VAL A 197 5.63 -10.04 6.67
C VAL A 197 4.60 -9.56 7.70
N GLN A 198 4.97 -8.57 8.50
CA GLN A 198 4.16 -8.07 9.62
C GLN A 198 3.75 -6.61 9.44
N ASN A 199 2.60 -6.21 9.99
CA ASN A 199 2.16 -4.82 10.08
C ASN A 199 2.14 -4.11 8.71
N LEU A 200 1.63 -4.80 7.69
CA LEU A 200 1.57 -4.32 6.32
C LEU A 200 0.24 -3.60 6.06
N THR A 201 0.28 -2.47 5.36
CA THR A 201 -0.91 -1.78 4.88
C THR A 201 -0.80 -1.54 3.38
N ILE A 202 -1.83 -1.89 2.61
CA ILE A 202 -1.90 -1.62 1.15
C ILE A 202 -3.24 -0.94 0.88
N THR A 203 -3.23 0.28 0.33
CA THR A 203 -4.47 1.02 0.08
C THR A 203 -4.38 2.02 -1.05
N GLY A 204 -5.52 2.24 -1.73
CA GLY A 204 -5.71 3.35 -2.67
C GLY A 204 -5.02 3.14 -4.03
N ILE A 205 -4.82 1.89 -4.42
CA ILE A 205 -4.13 1.52 -5.66
C ILE A 205 -5.10 0.79 -6.59
N ASP A 206 -5.10 1.21 -7.86
CA ASP A 206 -5.80 0.54 -8.95
C ASP A 206 -4.82 -0.33 -9.74
N PHE A 207 -4.83 -1.64 -9.48
CA PHE A 207 -4.11 -2.64 -10.28
C PHE A 207 -4.96 -2.99 -11.50
N VAL A 208 -4.46 -2.72 -12.70
CA VAL A 208 -5.24 -2.84 -13.94
C VAL A 208 -4.43 -3.60 -14.98
N ALA A 209 -5.00 -4.60 -15.63
CA ALA A 209 -4.33 -5.25 -16.74
C ALA A 209 -4.11 -4.29 -17.91
N LYS A 210 -2.91 -4.31 -18.50
CA LYS A 210 -2.57 -3.52 -19.68
C LYS A 210 -3.46 -3.84 -20.88
N ASP A 211 -3.79 -5.12 -21.06
CA ASP A 211 -4.75 -5.59 -22.06
C ASP A 211 -6.00 -6.12 -21.35
N LEU A 212 -7.02 -5.28 -21.21
CA LEU A 212 -8.28 -5.66 -20.57
C LEU A 212 -9.07 -6.76 -21.31
N SER A 213 -8.72 -7.07 -22.56
CA SER A 213 -9.37 -8.16 -23.31
C SER A 213 -8.77 -9.52 -22.98
N LYS A 214 -7.47 -9.57 -22.70
CA LYS A 214 -6.74 -10.81 -22.35
C LYS A 214 -6.53 -10.98 -20.85
N GLY A 215 -6.61 -9.89 -20.09
CA GLY A 215 -6.17 -9.84 -18.71
C GLY A 215 -4.66 -9.93 -18.55
N SER A 216 -4.22 -9.74 -17.32
CA SER A 216 -2.83 -9.89 -16.86
C SER A 216 -2.82 -10.71 -15.58
N HIS A 217 -1.63 -11.05 -15.06
CA HIS A 217 -1.50 -11.78 -13.79
C HIS A 217 -0.85 -10.91 -12.73
N PHE A 218 -1.60 -10.53 -11.70
CA PHE A 218 -1.03 -9.91 -10.50
C PHE A 218 -1.28 -10.82 -9.31
N MET A 219 -0.23 -11.10 -8.55
CA MET A 219 -0.32 -11.95 -7.36
C MET A 219 0.50 -11.38 -6.22
N ILE A 220 -0.15 -11.22 -5.07
CA ILE A 220 0.48 -11.08 -3.78
C ILE A 220 0.42 -12.45 -3.11
N MET A 221 1.58 -13.07 -2.98
CA MET A 221 1.70 -14.39 -2.38
C MET A 221 2.53 -14.28 -1.12
N ALA A 222 2.08 -14.90 -0.03
CA ALA A 222 2.78 -14.82 1.24
C ALA A 222 2.89 -16.18 1.90
N ASP A 223 4.04 -16.42 2.51
CA ASP A 223 4.24 -17.53 3.42
C ASP A 223 4.59 -16.97 4.79
N HIS A 224 3.71 -17.25 5.75
CA HIS A 224 3.61 -16.55 7.04
C HIS A 224 3.28 -15.06 6.90
N GLY A 225 2.70 -14.49 7.94
CA GLY A 225 2.42 -13.06 7.98
C GLY A 225 1.46 -12.68 9.08
N ASN A 226 1.46 -11.42 9.47
CA ASN A 226 0.65 -10.97 10.60
C ASN A 226 0.20 -9.51 10.49
N ASN A 227 -1.03 -9.22 10.90
CA ASN A 227 -1.55 -7.86 11.01
C ASN A 227 -1.49 -7.08 9.69
N TRP A 228 -2.05 -7.67 8.63
CA TRP A 228 -2.20 -6.98 7.35
C TRP A 228 -3.52 -6.21 7.30
N HIS A 229 -3.50 -5.06 6.65
CA HIS A 229 -4.69 -4.28 6.34
C HIS A 229 -4.68 -3.89 4.87
N VAL A 230 -5.45 -4.60 4.06
CA VAL A 230 -5.56 -4.38 2.62
C VAL A 230 -6.93 -3.79 2.35
N PHE A 231 -6.99 -2.52 1.94
CA PHE A 231 -8.26 -1.86 1.78
C PHE A 231 -8.33 -0.82 0.67
N LYS A 232 -9.52 -0.63 0.10
CA LYS A 232 -9.78 0.36 -0.97
C LYS A 232 -8.80 0.25 -2.14
N ASN A 233 -8.49 -0.97 -2.53
CA ASN A 233 -7.77 -1.25 -3.77
C ASN A 233 -8.75 -1.76 -4.82
N ARG A 234 -8.40 -1.59 -6.08
CA ARG A 234 -9.16 -2.11 -7.21
C ARG A 234 -8.25 -2.99 -8.05
N PHE A 235 -8.68 -4.21 -8.30
CA PHE A 235 -7.97 -5.21 -9.12
C PHE A 235 -8.84 -5.49 -10.34
N THR A 236 -8.46 -4.95 -11.50
CA THR A 236 -9.27 -5.02 -12.72
C THR A 236 -8.56 -5.87 -13.77
N MET A 237 -9.16 -7.02 -14.11
CA MET A 237 -8.68 -7.95 -15.13
C MET A 237 -7.28 -8.53 -14.87
N VAL A 238 -6.81 -8.51 -13.61
CA VAL A 238 -5.49 -9.00 -13.20
C VAL A 238 -5.51 -10.40 -12.58
N HIS A 239 -6.64 -11.11 -12.70
CA HIS A 239 -6.87 -12.45 -12.15
C HIS A 239 -7.09 -13.45 -13.28
N LYS A 240 -6.04 -14.21 -13.63
CA LYS A 240 -6.09 -15.21 -14.69
C LYS A 240 -6.67 -16.53 -14.17
N LYS A 241 -7.07 -17.42 -15.08
CA LYS A 241 -7.46 -18.80 -14.72
C LYS A 241 -6.32 -19.53 -14.00
N SER A 242 -6.65 -20.42 -13.06
CA SER A 242 -5.67 -21.13 -12.21
C SER A 242 -4.66 -20.20 -11.55
N SER A 243 -5.12 -19.04 -11.08
CA SER A 243 -4.29 -18.03 -10.44
C SER A 243 -5.07 -17.35 -9.33
N HIS A 244 -4.37 -16.58 -8.50
CA HIS A 244 -4.93 -15.86 -7.36
C HIS A 244 -4.42 -14.42 -7.36
N ILE A 245 -5.17 -13.48 -6.78
CA ILE A 245 -4.64 -12.14 -6.48
C ILE A 245 -3.95 -12.15 -5.13
N PHE A 246 -4.55 -12.82 -4.15
CA PHE A 246 -3.96 -13.08 -2.85
C PHE A 246 -3.88 -14.58 -2.64
N ASP A 247 -2.66 -15.08 -2.50
CA ASP A 247 -2.39 -16.47 -2.24
C ASP A 247 -1.60 -16.62 -0.93
N LEU A 248 -2.30 -17.02 0.13
CA LEU A 248 -1.86 -16.76 1.50
C LEU A 248 -1.62 -18.06 2.25
N GLY A 249 -0.36 -18.40 2.47
CA GLY A 249 0.09 -19.44 3.39
C GLY A 249 0.20 -18.92 4.81
N SER A 250 -0.67 -19.39 5.70
CA SER A 250 -0.60 -19.13 7.15
C SER A 250 -0.54 -17.64 7.57
N VAL A 251 -1.22 -16.75 6.85
CA VAL A 251 -1.36 -15.36 7.27
C VAL A 251 -2.30 -15.24 8.49
N GLN A 252 -1.93 -14.37 9.43
CA GLN A 252 -2.59 -14.21 10.73
C GLN A 252 -3.19 -12.79 10.90
N ASN A 253 -4.27 -12.70 11.67
CA ASN A 253 -4.78 -11.44 12.26
C ASN A 253 -4.98 -10.29 11.26
N SER A 254 -5.53 -10.58 10.08
CA SER A 254 -5.53 -9.65 8.94
C SER A 254 -6.92 -9.23 8.49
N ILE A 255 -7.01 -8.06 7.84
CA ILE A 255 -8.27 -7.48 7.38
C ILE A 255 -8.16 -7.10 5.91
N PHE A 256 -9.10 -7.62 5.12
CA PHE A 256 -9.34 -7.27 3.72
C PHE A 256 -10.68 -6.56 3.63
N GLU A 257 -10.69 -5.25 3.36
CA GLU A 257 -11.95 -4.52 3.33
C GLU A 257 -12.08 -3.48 2.21
N LYS A 258 -13.31 -3.33 1.69
CA LYS A 258 -13.62 -2.30 0.68
C LYS A 258 -12.76 -2.40 -0.59
N ASN A 259 -12.21 -3.58 -0.90
CA ASN A 259 -11.52 -3.82 -2.17
C ASN A 259 -12.52 -4.22 -3.25
N GLN A 260 -12.13 -4.01 -4.50
CA GLN A 260 -12.88 -4.46 -5.67
C GLN A 260 -12.03 -5.42 -6.50
N PHE A 261 -12.55 -6.60 -6.76
CA PHE A 261 -11.97 -7.63 -7.61
C PHE A 261 -12.87 -7.76 -8.84
N ILE A 262 -12.40 -7.30 -9.99
CA ILE A 262 -13.21 -7.08 -11.19
C ILE A 262 -12.65 -7.93 -12.33
N GLY A 263 -13.40 -8.96 -12.71
CA GLY A 263 -13.06 -9.87 -13.79
C GLY A 263 -12.04 -10.94 -13.37
N TYR A 264 -12.46 -12.19 -13.53
CA TYR A 264 -11.67 -13.40 -13.39
C TYR A 264 -11.70 -14.18 -14.70
N ALA A 265 -10.52 -14.64 -15.12
CA ALA A 265 -10.34 -15.61 -16.19
C ALA A 265 -11.11 -15.27 -17.47
N PRO A 266 -10.76 -14.17 -18.17
CA PRO A 266 -11.39 -13.82 -19.46
C PRO A 266 -11.38 -14.96 -20.48
N GLU A 267 -10.40 -15.86 -20.39
CA GLU A 267 -10.27 -17.03 -21.26
C GLU A 267 -11.41 -18.06 -21.08
N LEU A 268 -12.15 -18.00 -19.98
CA LEU A 268 -13.23 -18.95 -19.65
C LEU A 268 -14.62 -18.41 -19.98
N ILE A 269 -14.74 -17.20 -20.56
CA ILE A 269 -16.02 -16.54 -20.81
C ILE A 269 -16.99 -17.37 -21.66
N ASN A 270 -16.44 -18.16 -22.60
CA ASN A 270 -17.20 -18.97 -23.55
C ASN A 270 -17.33 -20.45 -23.15
N ILE A 271 -16.92 -20.83 -21.94
CA ILE A 271 -16.99 -22.24 -21.51
C ILE A 271 -18.41 -22.57 -21.01
N SER A 272 -19.01 -23.60 -21.60
CA SER A 272 -20.36 -24.07 -21.26
C SER A 272 -20.40 -25.37 -20.44
N HIS A 273 -19.26 -26.05 -20.27
CA HIS A 273 -19.17 -27.35 -19.57
C HIS A 273 -17.97 -27.40 -18.62
N LEU A 274 -18.19 -27.94 -17.43
CA LEU A 274 -17.11 -28.28 -16.49
C LEU A 274 -16.44 -29.58 -16.91
N ASP A 275 -15.13 -29.54 -17.14
CA ASP A 275 -14.31 -30.75 -17.21
C ASP A 275 -13.39 -30.80 -15.99
N PHE A 276 -13.88 -31.43 -14.91
CA PHE A 276 -13.09 -31.67 -13.71
C PHE A 276 -11.90 -32.61 -13.94
N SER A 277 -11.82 -33.31 -15.08
CA SER A 277 -10.77 -34.30 -15.34
C SER A 277 -9.46 -33.69 -15.85
N LYS A 278 -9.43 -32.41 -16.26
CA LYS A 278 -8.23 -31.82 -16.89
C LYS A 278 -7.75 -30.49 -16.32
N ALA A 279 -8.61 -29.69 -15.70
CA ALA A 279 -8.21 -28.40 -15.13
C ALA A 279 -9.28 -27.86 -14.17
N SER A 280 -9.64 -28.62 -13.14
CA SER A 280 -10.69 -28.21 -12.22
C SER A 280 -10.39 -26.85 -11.56
N HIS A 281 -9.11 -26.59 -11.25
CA HIS A 281 -8.66 -25.35 -10.63
C HIS A 281 -9.00 -24.10 -11.46
N ASP A 282 -9.04 -24.20 -12.80
CA ASP A 282 -9.43 -23.08 -13.68
C ASP A 282 -10.82 -22.50 -13.35
N PHE A 283 -11.71 -23.28 -12.72
CA PHE A 283 -13.11 -22.88 -12.55
C PHE A 283 -13.45 -22.30 -11.18
N TYR A 284 -12.64 -22.59 -10.17
CA TYR A 284 -12.91 -22.20 -8.80
C TYR A 284 -11.82 -21.37 -8.14
N SER A 285 -10.72 -21.03 -8.83
CA SER A 285 -9.64 -20.23 -8.22
C SER A 285 -10.16 -18.94 -7.60
N GLU A 286 -9.66 -18.70 -6.41
CA GLU A 286 -10.09 -17.66 -5.52
C GLU A 286 -9.28 -16.39 -5.76
N ALA A 287 -9.92 -15.22 -5.75
CA ALA A 287 -9.17 -13.97 -5.74
C ALA A 287 -8.40 -13.81 -4.42
N ILE A 288 -8.93 -14.39 -3.33
CA ILE A 288 -8.27 -14.51 -2.04
C ILE A 288 -8.33 -15.97 -1.61
N GLN A 289 -7.19 -16.64 -1.63
CA GLN A 289 -7.00 -18.00 -1.17
C GLN A 289 -6.38 -18.02 0.23
N PHE A 290 -6.86 -18.93 1.07
CA PHE A 290 -6.39 -19.13 2.44
C PHE A 290 -5.81 -20.52 2.64
N ASP A 291 -4.50 -20.63 2.47
CA ASP A 291 -3.79 -21.90 2.58
C ASP A 291 -2.97 -22.07 3.84
N ALA A 292 -2.52 -23.31 4.00
CA ALA A 292 -1.57 -23.69 5.03
C ALA A 292 -0.14 -23.47 4.55
N ALA A 293 0.68 -22.91 5.43
CA ALA A 293 2.13 -22.94 5.31
C ALA A 293 2.62 -24.33 5.76
N GLU A 294 3.38 -25.02 4.92
CA GLU A 294 3.88 -26.37 5.19
C GLU A 294 5.08 -26.76 4.30
N LYS A 295 5.93 -27.65 4.81
CA LYS A 295 7.21 -28.01 4.19
C LYS A 295 7.11 -28.49 2.72
N THR A 296 6.01 -29.18 2.40
CA THR A 296 5.77 -29.79 1.08
C THR A 296 5.41 -28.76 0.01
N GLY A 297 4.76 -27.66 0.40
CA GLY A 297 4.28 -26.64 -0.52
C GLY A 297 3.26 -27.18 -1.54
N MET A 298 2.14 -27.73 -1.04
CA MET A 298 1.12 -28.38 -1.90
C MET A 298 0.25 -27.43 -2.75
N TRP A 299 0.20 -26.13 -2.40
CA TRP A 299 -0.46 -25.08 -3.19
C TRP A 299 0.55 -24.44 -4.17
N ASP A 300 0.28 -23.25 -4.73
CA ASP A 300 1.24 -22.55 -5.61
C ASP A 300 2.54 -22.13 -4.86
N ALA A 301 2.70 -22.53 -3.59
CA ALA A 301 3.89 -22.51 -2.74
C ALA A 301 5.22 -22.82 -3.45
N GLY A 302 5.20 -23.62 -4.52
CA GLY A 302 6.38 -23.86 -5.36
C GLY A 302 7.08 -22.57 -5.82
N LEU A 303 6.33 -21.48 -6.03
CA LEU A 303 6.87 -20.17 -6.40
C LEU A 303 7.68 -19.54 -5.27
N ILE A 304 7.15 -19.49 -4.04
CA ILE A 304 7.89 -18.98 -2.88
C ILE A 304 9.04 -19.93 -2.51
N LYS A 305 8.82 -21.25 -2.53
CA LYS A 305 9.85 -22.26 -2.23
C LYS A 305 11.06 -22.14 -3.16
N ALA A 306 10.86 -21.73 -4.41
CA ALA A 306 11.95 -21.54 -5.37
C ALA A 306 12.86 -20.33 -5.04
N ILE A 307 12.38 -19.37 -4.24
CA ILE A 307 13.10 -18.13 -3.94
C ILE A 307 13.49 -17.98 -2.46
N ASP A 308 12.82 -18.69 -1.54
CA ASP A 308 13.11 -18.67 -0.12
C ASP A 308 14.12 -19.77 0.25
N PRO A 309 15.39 -19.43 0.57
CA PRO A 309 16.39 -20.41 0.98
C PRO A 309 16.09 -21.09 2.32
N HIS A 310 15.17 -20.54 3.12
CA HIS A 310 14.79 -21.03 4.44
C HIS A 310 13.38 -21.64 4.48
N TYR A 311 12.75 -21.83 3.31
CA TYR A 311 11.39 -22.33 3.19
C TYR A 311 11.14 -23.56 4.06
N GLU A 312 11.94 -24.62 3.88
CA GLU A 312 11.71 -25.89 4.57
C GLU A 312 11.90 -25.80 6.09
N SER A 313 12.85 -24.98 6.56
CA SER A 313 13.07 -24.79 8.00
C SER A 313 11.94 -23.99 8.65
N ASN A 314 11.49 -22.93 7.97
CA ASN A 314 10.41 -22.08 8.46
C ASN A 314 9.05 -22.77 8.41
N ASN A 315 8.87 -23.70 7.47
CA ASN A 315 7.63 -24.45 7.27
C ASN A 315 7.66 -25.89 7.84
N SER A 316 8.59 -26.17 8.76
CA SER A 316 8.74 -27.50 9.36
C SER A 316 7.49 -27.95 10.12
N THR A 317 6.69 -27.00 10.60
CA THR A 317 5.37 -27.22 11.21
C THR A 317 4.30 -26.65 10.29
N ARG A 318 3.20 -27.40 10.12
CA ARG A 318 2.05 -26.94 9.34
C ARG A 318 1.27 -25.89 10.12
N HIS A 319 1.09 -24.71 9.53
CA HIS A 319 0.30 -23.63 10.10
C HIS A 319 -0.83 -23.19 9.17
N LEU A 320 -1.99 -22.86 9.72
CA LEU A 320 -3.18 -22.46 8.96
C LEU A 320 -3.35 -20.95 8.98
N CYS A 321 -3.92 -20.39 7.91
CA CYS A 321 -4.46 -19.04 7.94
C CYS A 321 -5.47 -18.88 9.09
N GLN A 322 -5.34 -17.82 9.88
CA GLN A 322 -6.20 -17.64 11.05
C GLN A 322 -6.53 -16.19 11.42
N ASN A 323 -7.75 -15.99 11.95
CA ASN A 323 -8.25 -14.70 12.43
C ASN A 323 -8.24 -13.62 11.35
N ILE A 324 -8.83 -13.93 10.20
CA ILE A 324 -8.89 -13.04 9.04
C ILE A 324 -10.32 -12.55 8.85
N LYS A 325 -10.48 -11.25 8.62
CA LYS A 325 -11.76 -10.63 8.27
C LYS A 325 -11.75 -10.17 6.82
N VAL A 326 -12.72 -10.63 6.05
CA VAL A 326 -12.98 -10.20 4.67
C VAL A 326 -14.34 -9.52 4.64
N THR A 327 -14.37 -8.18 4.50
CA THR A 327 -15.63 -7.44 4.65
C THR A 327 -15.82 -6.28 3.70
N ASN A 328 -17.05 -6.03 3.27
CA ASN A 328 -17.39 -4.91 2.38
C ASN A 328 -16.61 -4.91 1.05
N ASN A 329 -16.08 -6.05 0.60
CA ASN A 329 -15.44 -6.16 -0.70
C ASN A 329 -16.47 -6.45 -1.79
N ALA A 330 -16.11 -6.17 -3.04
CA ALA A 330 -16.93 -6.49 -4.21
C ALA A 330 -16.14 -7.40 -5.17
N PHE A 331 -16.76 -8.51 -5.55
CA PHE A 331 -16.29 -9.48 -6.54
C PHE A 331 -17.23 -9.38 -7.73
N LEU A 332 -16.78 -8.70 -8.78
CA LEU A 332 -17.60 -8.20 -9.87
C LEU A 332 -17.14 -8.81 -11.19
N PRO A 333 -18.05 -9.01 -12.15
CA PRO A 333 -17.62 -9.29 -13.52
C PRO A 333 -16.96 -8.05 -14.12
N TYR A 334 -16.11 -8.26 -15.12
CA TYR A 334 -15.74 -7.19 -16.04
C TYR A 334 -16.74 -7.14 -17.19
N VAL A 335 -17.31 -5.95 -17.40
CA VAL A 335 -18.35 -5.71 -18.40
C VAL A 335 -17.81 -4.68 -19.39
N ASP A 336 -17.95 -4.95 -20.68
CA ASP A 336 -17.53 -4.01 -21.71
C ASP A 336 -18.48 -2.82 -21.84
N LYS A 337 -18.15 -1.87 -22.72
CA LYS A 337 -18.95 -0.67 -22.98
C LYS A 337 -20.37 -0.95 -23.49
N HIS A 338 -20.68 -2.18 -23.91
CA HIS A 338 -21.99 -2.60 -24.40
C HIS A 338 -22.81 -3.35 -23.35
N GLY A 339 -22.30 -3.51 -22.13
CA GLY A 339 -22.99 -4.28 -21.10
C GLY A 339 -22.75 -5.79 -21.18
N ILE A 340 -21.79 -6.24 -22.00
CA ILE A 340 -21.50 -7.67 -22.18
C ILE A 340 -20.40 -8.09 -21.20
N ILE A 341 -20.64 -9.16 -20.45
CA ILE A 341 -19.62 -9.77 -19.58
C ILE A 341 -18.46 -10.29 -20.42
N LYS A 342 -17.24 -9.91 -20.06
CA LYS A 342 -15.98 -10.36 -20.68
C LYS A 342 -15.11 -11.20 -19.74
N ALA A 343 -15.34 -11.08 -18.44
CA ALA A 343 -14.78 -11.95 -17.42
C ALA A 343 -15.75 -12.00 -16.24
N TYR A 344 -15.89 -13.16 -15.61
CA TYR A 344 -16.85 -13.37 -14.53
C TYR A 344 -16.31 -12.84 -13.19
N GLY A 345 -17.14 -12.79 -12.15
CA GLY A 345 -16.69 -12.49 -10.80
C GLY A 345 -15.87 -13.63 -10.20
N ALA A 346 -14.88 -13.29 -9.39
CA ALA A 346 -14.07 -14.26 -8.64
C ALA A 346 -14.79 -14.81 -7.39
N SER A 347 -14.21 -15.84 -6.81
CA SER A 347 -14.56 -16.45 -5.52
C SER A 347 -13.55 -16.06 -4.41
N ILE A 348 -13.85 -16.46 -3.18
CA ILE A 348 -12.95 -16.45 -2.01
C ILE A 348 -13.02 -17.82 -1.36
N GLY A 349 -11.90 -18.32 -0.84
CA GLY A 349 -11.92 -19.66 -0.30
C GLY A 349 -10.57 -20.30 -0.07
N GLN A 350 -10.61 -21.61 -0.06
CA GLN A 350 -9.46 -22.49 -0.12
C GLN A 350 -9.92 -23.87 -0.60
N HIS A 351 -9.01 -24.63 -1.21
CA HIS A 351 -9.30 -25.98 -1.68
C HIS A 351 -8.17 -27.01 -1.48
N SER A 352 -7.06 -26.61 -0.85
CA SER A 352 -5.88 -27.44 -0.59
C SER A 352 -5.60 -27.67 0.90
N SER A 353 -6.33 -27.02 1.81
CA SER A 353 -6.03 -27.08 3.24
C SER A 353 -7.25 -26.78 4.15
N ASP A 354 -7.04 -26.07 5.26
CA ASP A 354 -8.08 -25.62 6.20
C ASP A 354 -7.77 -24.19 6.65
N ALA A 355 -8.78 -23.44 7.07
CA ALA A 355 -8.59 -22.10 7.65
C ALA A 355 -9.35 -21.95 8.98
N ARG A 356 -8.91 -21.05 9.87
CA ARG A 356 -9.51 -20.88 11.21
C ARG A 356 -9.97 -19.46 11.49
N LYS A 357 -11.15 -19.31 12.10
CA LYS A 357 -11.69 -18.00 12.51
C LYS A 357 -11.71 -16.99 11.36
N ILE A 358 -12.14 -17.43 10.18
CA ILE A 358 -12.30 -16.53 9.03
C ILE A 358 -13.71 -15.95 9.05
N MET A 359 -13.81 -14.62 8.98
CA MET A 359 -15.07 -13.91 8.99
C MET A 359 -15.30 -13.25 7.62
N ILE A 360 -16.35 -13.65 6.91
CA ILE A 360 -16.68 -13.16 5.58
C ILE A 360 -18.05 -12.49 5.63
N THR A 361 -18.07 -11.16 5.63
CA THR A 361 -19.33 -10.41 5.87
C THR A 361 -19.51 -9.19 4.98
N HIS A 362 -20.75 -8.92 4.57
CA HIS A 362 -21.08 -7.72 3.78
C HIS A 362 -20.35 -7.63 2.44
N ASN A 363 -19.87 -8.75 1.90
CA ASN A 363 -19.26 -8.76 0.57
C ASN A 363 -20.34 -8.92 -0.50
N ARG A 364 -20.06 -8.40 -1.70
CA ARG A 364 -20.93 -8.50 -2.87
C ARG A 364 -20.28 -9.39 -3.91
N PHE A 365 -20.94 -10.48 -4.30
CA PHE A 365 -20.53 -11.37 -5.39
C PHE A 365 -21.53 -11.25 -6.54
N VAL A 366 -21.04 -10.89 -7.73
CA VAL A 366 -21.86 -10.69 -8.92
C VAL A 366 -21.32 -11.55 -10.05
N SER A 367 -22.20 -12.29 -10.72
CA SER A 367 -21.86 -13.12 -11.88
C SER A 367 -20.62 -13.99 -11.65
N SER A 368 -20.49 -14.65 -10.48
CA SER A 368 -19.31 -15.46 -10.20
C SER A 368 -19.23 -16.67 -11.14
N LEU A 369 -18.03 -16.99 -11.67
CA LEU A 369 -17.84 -18.08 -12.63
C LEU A 369 -18.41 -19.41 -12.10
N VAL A 370 -18.09 -19.71 -10.84
CA VAL A 370 -18.55 -20.91 -10.14
C VAL A 370 -20.07 -21.07 -10.11
N SER A 371 -20.82 -19.96 -10.15
CA SER A 371 -22.29 -19.96 -10.10
C SER A 371 -22.95 -20.27 -11.45
N LEU A 372 -22.20 -20.31 -12.54
CA LEU A 372 -22.71 -20.72 -13.85
C LEU A 372 -23.00 -22.22 -13.90
N PHE A 373 -22.25 -22.99 -13.13
CA PHE A 373 -22.29 -24.43 -13.17
C PHE A 373 -23.12 -24.96 -12.02
N LYS A 374 -24.26 -25.59 -12.33
CA LYS A 374 -25.08 -26.27 -11.33
C LYS A 374 -24.30 -27.49 -10.81
N SER A 375 -23.70 -27.39 -9.63
CA SER A 375 -22.92 -28.45 -9.01
C SER A 375 -23.18 -28.49 -7.51
N ASN A 376 -23.23 -29.69 -6.95
CA ASN A 376 -23.26 -29.91 -5.49
C ASN A 376 -21.84 -29.92 -4.88
N ASN A 377 -20.80 -29.76 -5.71
CA ASN A 377 -19.44 -29.67 -5.22
C ASN A 377 -19.26 -28.34 -4.46
N TRP A 378 -18.79 -28.43 -3.23
CA TRP A 378 -18.60 -27.27 -2.35
C TRP A 378 -17.62 -26.25 -2.93
N LEU A 379 -16.68 -26.68 -3.79
CA LEU A 379 -15.76 -25.81 -4.54
C LEU A 379 -16.49 -24.87 -5.51
N MET A 380 -17.70 -25.22 -5.94
CA MET A 380 -18.48 -24.44 -6.90
C MET A 380 -19.39 -23.40 -6.21
N SER A 381 -18.86 -22.75 -5.18
CA SER A 381 -19.52 -21.68 -4.43
C SER A 381 -18.65 -20.43 -4.42
N PRO A 382 -19.23 -19.21 -4.54
CA PRO A 382 -18.44 -17.98 -4.47
C PRO A 382 -17.67 -17.80 -3.15
N ILE A 383 -18.16 -18.43 -2.08
CA ILE A 383 -17.44 -18.63 -0.82
C ILE A 383 -17.33 -20.14 -0.60
N HIS A 384 -16.13 -20.70 -0.59
CA HIS A 384 -15.94 -22.14 -0.40
C HIS A 384 -14.74 -22.44 0.49
N PHE A 385 -14.94 -23.34 1.46
CA PHE A 385 -13.91 -23.80 2.38
C PHE A 385 -14.18 -25.26 2.70
N SER A 386 -13.12 -26.01 3.05
CA SER A 386 -13.24 -27.36 3.56
C SER A 386 -14.21 -27.41 4.76
N PRO A 387 -14.91 -28.53 4.97
CA PRO A 387 -15.79 -28.71 6.13
C PRO A 387 -15.09 -28.59 7.49
N ASN A 388 -13.77 -28.78 7.54
CA ASN A 388 -12.97 -28.68 8.76
C ASN A 388 -12.54 -27.23 9.07
N SER A 389 -12.77 -26.30 8.15
CA SER A 389 -12.46 -24.89 8.35
C SER A 389 -13.46 -24.23 9.31
N SER A 390 -12.95 -23.33 10.16
CA SER A 390 -13.80 -22.52 11.05
C SER A 390 -14.10 -21.17 10.40
N ILE A 391 -15.25 -21.08 9.74
CA ILE A 391 -15.67 -19.93 8.95
C ILE A 391 -17.01 -19.39 9.47
N SER A 392 -17.15 -18.06 9.50
CA SER A 392 -18.42 -17.37 9.68
C SER A 392 -18.71 -16.52 8.45
N ALA A 393 -19.68 -16.94 7.64
CA ALA A 393 -20.14 -16.19 6.48
C ALA A 393 -21.57 -15.68 6.73
N SER A 394 -21.78 -14.36 6.73
CA SER A 394 -23.11 -13.77 6.93
C SER A 394 -23.25 -12.45 6.20
N HIS A 395 -24.49 -12.05 5.87
CA HIS A 395 -24.79 -10.77 5.21
C HIS A 395 -24.03 -10.54 3.90
N ASN A 396 -23.62 -11.60 3.20
CA ASN A 396 -23.04 -11.48 1.86
C ASN A 396 -24.18 -11.45 0.82
N PHE A 397 -24.02 -10.63 -0.20
CA PHE A 397 -24.97 -10.50 -1.30
C PHE A 397 -24.47 -11.26 -2.52
N PHE A 398 -25.33 -12.10 -3.10
CA PHE A 398 -25.03 -12.87 -4.31
C PHE A 398 -26.05 -12.53 -5.38
N SER A 399 -25.57 -12.16 -6.57
CA SER A 399 -26.42 -11.89 -7.73
C SER A 399 -25.81 -12.46 -9.00
N LYS A 400 -26.67 -12.75 -9.97
CA LYS A 400 -26.25 -13.14 -11.32
C LYS A 400 -25.74 -11.96 -12.13
#